data_AF-A0A508T2J8-F1
#
_entry.id   AF-A0A508T2J8-F1
#
_cell.length_a   1.000
_cell.length_b   1.000
_cell.length_c   1.000
_cell.angle_alpha   90.00
_cell.angle_beta   90.00
_cell.angle_gamma   90.00
#
_symmetry.space_group_name_H-M   'P 1'
#
loop_
_entity.id
_entity.type
_entity.pdbx_description
1 polymer ?
#
loop_
_entity_poly.entity_id
_entity_poly.type
_entity_poly.pdbx_seq_one_letter_code
_entity_poly.pdbx_strand_id
1 'polypeptide(L)' 'MPLLQAKLERFETLAAECELIAGRALDGGKRELYLRLGAHYRALATDMQAVIASVDAAA' A
#
# COMPACT_ATOMS: atom_id res chain seq x y z
N MET A 1 6.79 -11.17 13.61
CA MET A 1 7.83 -10.17 13.28
C MET A 1 7.26 -8.75 13.25
N PRO A 2 7.38 -7.97 14.33
CA PRO A 2 6.65 -6.71 14.47
C PRO A 2 7.06 -5.63 13.45
N LEU A 3 8.32 -5.63 13.00
CA LEU A 3 8.80 -4.66 12.01
C LEU A 3 8.20 -4.88 10.61
N LEU A 4 8.06 -6.14 10.18
CA LEU A 4 7.47 -6.47 8.88
C LEU A 4 5.98 -6.15 8.86
N GLN A 5 5.27 -6.45 9.95
CA GLN A 5 3.86 -6.10 10.12
C GLN A 5 3.66 -4.58 10.12
N ALA A 6 4.46 -3.82 10.86
CA ALA A 6 4.38 -2.35 10.84
C ALA A 6 4.66 -1.76 9.44
N LYS A 7 5.55 -2.39 8.66
CA LYS A 7 5.81 -1.96 7.27
C LYS A 7 4.65 -2.29 6.33
N LEU A 8 3.98 -3.42 6.52
CA LEU A 8 2.76 -3.77 5.81
C LEU A 8 1.63 -2.76 6.11
N GLU A 9 1.33 -2.52 7.38
CA GLU A 9 0.31 -1.56 7.82
C GLU A 9 0.55 -0.16 7.24
N ARG A 10 1.83 0.25 7.17
CA ARG A 10 2.21 1.53 6.56
C ARG A 10 1.88 1.57 5.06
N PHE A 11 2.13 0.51 4.30
CA PHE A 11 1.78 0.48 2.88
C PHE A 11 0.27 0.47 2.66
N GLU A 12 -0.48 -0.28 3.47
CA GLU A 12 -1.95 -0.29 3.42
C GLU A 12 -2.54 1.08 3.73
N THR A 13 -1.99 1.77 4.74
CA THR A 13 -2.39 3.14 5.10
C THR A 13 -2.12 4.12 3.95
N LEU A 14 -0.91 4.10 3.38
CA LEU A 14 -0.55 4.98 2.27
C LEU A 14 -1.40 4.73 1.02
N ALA A 15 -1.77 3.47 0.74
CA ALA A 15 -2.69 3.14 -0.34
C ALA A 15 -4.08 3.74 -0.11
N ALA A 16 -4.63 3.57 1.10
CA ALA A 16 -5.94 4.12 1.47
C ALA A 16 -5.97 5.66 1.42
N GLU A 17 -4.90 6.32 1.88
CA GLU A 17 -4.76 7.77 1.79
C GLU A 17 -4.75 8.25 0.33
N CYS A 18 -4.02 7.56 -0.55
CA CYS A 18 -3.99 7.89 -1.97
C CYS A 18 -5.39 7.79 -2.61
N GLU A 19 -6.16 6.75 -2.29
CA GLU A 19 -7.53 6.60 -2.78
C GLU A 19 -8.47 7.68 -2.26
N LEU A 20 -8.34 8.06 -0.99
CA LEU A 20 -9.10 9.16 -0.40
C LEU A 20 -8.81 10.48 -1.12
N ILE A 21 -7.53 10.76 -1.40
CA ILE A 21 -7.13 11.99 -2.10
C ILE A 21 -7.63 11.98 -3.54
N ALA A 22 -7.47 10.85 -4.26
CA ALA A 22 -7.97 10.71 -5.62
C ALA A 22 -9.49 10.90 -5.72
N GLY A 23 -10.24 10.40 -4.73
CA GLY A 23 -11.68 10.57 -4.63
C GLY A 23 -12.12 12.03 -4.44
N ARG A 24 -11.26 12.87 -3.86
CA ARG A 24 -11.50 14.30 -3.59
C ARG A 24 -10.88 15.24 -4.63
N ALA A 25 -10.01 14.73 -5.50
CA ALA A 25 -9.32 15.53 -6.51
C ALA A 25 -10.29 15.94 -7.63
N LEU A 26 -10.46 17.25 -7.81
CA LEU A 26 -11.20 17.84 -8.94
C LEU A 26 -10.37 17.90 -10.22
N ASP A 27 -9.05 17.91 -10.07
CA ASP A 27 -8.10 17.86 -11.18
C ASP A 27 -7.89 16.39 -11.61
N GLY A 28 -8.18 16.09 -12.88
CA GLY A 28 -8.08 14.74 -13.42
C GLY A 28 -6.66 14.17 -13.40
N GLY A 29 -5.64 15.01 -13.60
CA GLY A 29 -4.23 14.59 -13.57
C GLY A 29 -3.78 14.24 -12.16
N LYS A 30 -4.16 15.05 -11.15
CA LYS A 30 -3.92 14.72 -9.74
C LYS A 30 -4.67 13.45 -9.34
N ARG A 31 -5.92 13.29 -9.77
CA ARG A 31 -6.69 12.06 -9.52
C ARG A 31 -5.95 10.83 -10.05
N GLU A 32 -5.52 10.86 -11.31
CA GLU A 32 -4.80 9.72 -11.91
C GLU A 32 -3.47 9.45 -11.19
N LEU A 33 -2.71 10.50 -10.84
CA LEU A 33 -1.46 10.37 -10.11
C LEU A 33 -1.64 9.63 -8.79
N TYR A 34 -2.62 10.04 -7.98
CA TYR A 34 -2.89 9.39 -6.70
C TYR A 34 -3.45 7.97 -6.87
N LEU A 35 -4.25 7.69 -7.90
CA LEU A 35 -4.67 6.32 -8.20
C LEU A 35 -3.49 5.40 -8.52
N ARG A 36 -2.56 5.86 -9.37
CA ARG A 36 -1.35 5.10 -9.71
C ARG A 36 -0.46 4.88 -8.49
N LEU A 37 -0.32 5.89 -7.64
CA LEU A 37 0.47 5.80 -6.42
C LEU A 37 -0.17 4.84 -5.39
N GLY A 38 -1.48 4.89 -5.21
CA GLY A 38 -2.21 3.95 -4.35
C GLY A 38 -2.09 2.51 -4.84
N ALA A 39 -2.19 2.29 -6.15
CA ALA A 39 -1.96 0.98 -6.75
C ALA A 39 -0.53 0.46 -6.50
N HIS A 40 0.48 1.34 -6.56
CA HIS A 40 1.85 0.97 -6.23
C HIS A 40 2.00 0.54 -4.76
N TYR A 41 1.41 1.28 -3.82
CA TYR A 41 1.45 0.90 -2.41
C TYR A 41 0.70 -0.40 -2.12
N ARG A 42 -0.41 -0.69 -2.82
CA ARG A 42 -1.07 -2.00 -2.72
C ARG A 42 -0.18 -3.13 -3.20
N ALA A 43 0.53 -2.97 -4.31
CA ALA A 43 1.48 -3.98 -4.78
C ALA A 43 2.58 -4.23 -3.74
N LEU A 44 3.14 -3.17 -3.15
CA LEU A 44 4.13 -3.30 -2.07
C LEU A 44 3.58 -3.98 -0.81
N ALA A 45 2.31 -3.74 -0.47
CA ALA A 45 1.63 -4.44 0.62
C ALA A 45 1.50 -5.94 0.33
N THR A 46 1.07 -6.31 -0.88
CA THR A 46 0.99 -7.71 -1.32
C THR A 46 2.34 -8.40 -1.29
N ASP A 47 3.40 -7.75 -1.79
CA ASP A 47 4.76 -8.30 -1.73
C ASP A 47 5.23 -8.49 -0.27
N MET A 48 4.91 -7.54 0.61
CA MET A 48 5.25 -7.66 2.03
C MET A 48 4.49 -8.79 2.73
N GLN A 49 3.22 -9.01 2.40
CA GLN A 49 2.45 -10.15 2.89
C GLN A 49 3.10 -11.47 2.48
N ALA A 50 3.56 -11.57 1.23
CA ALA A 50 4.28 -12.76 0.75
C ALA A 50 5.60 -12.98 1.50
N VAL A 51 6.36 -11.91 1.80
CA VAL A 51 7.57 -11.99 2.62
C VAL A 51 7.27 -12.47 4.03
N ILE A 52 6.25 -11.90 4.69
CA ILE A 52 5.84 -12.31 6.04
C ILE A 52 5.47 -13.80 6.04
N ALA A 53 4.63 -14.24 5.10
CA ALA A 53 4.23 -15.64 4.99
C ALA A 53 5.42 -16.57 4.74
N SER A 54 6.38 -16.17 3.90
CA SER A 54 7.60 -16.96 3.66
C SER A 54 8.48 -17.08 4.91
N VAL A 55 8.56 -16.03 5.72
CA VAL A 55 9.34 -16.04 6.96
C VAL A 55 8.64 -16.90 8.01
N ASP A 56 7.32 -16.76 8.16
CA ASP A 56 6.53 -17.55 9.10
C ASP A 56 6.55 -19.05 8.74
N ALA A 57 6.59 -19.40 7.45
CA ALA A 57 6.72 -20.80 6.99
C ALA A 57 8.12 -21.40 7.20
N ALA A 58 9.14 -20.57 7.40
CA ALA A 58 10.53 -21.00 7.62
C ALA A 58 10.92 -21.04 9.12
N ALA A 59 10.02 -20.58 10.01
CA ALA A 59 10.19 -20.56 11.45
C ALA A 59 9.63 -21.84 12.11
#